data_AF-A0A437D0M2-F1
#
_entry.id   AF-A0A437D0M2-F1
#
_cell.length_a   1.000
_cell.length_b   1.000
_cell.length_c   1.000
_cell.angle_alpha   90.00
_cell.angle_beta   90.00
_cell.angle_gamma   90.00
#
_symmetry.space_group_name_H-M   'P 1'
#
loop_
_entity.id
_entity.type
_entity.pdbx_description
1 polymer ?
#
loop_
_entity_poly.entity_id
_entity_poly.type
_entity_poly.pdbx_seq_one_letter_code
_entity_poly.pdbx_strand_id
1 'polypeptide(L)'
;MSSGAAAAYNVNVPKGSSLLEALDLLQKKDVGFTFEKESSLWGPYLSMVNGEQARQSDRRYWHLSSDGTSLTEGVSDFKIQVAQTITIKNTTY
;
A
#
# COMPACT_ATOMS: atom_id res chain seq x y z
N MET A 1 16.66 -14.50 -3.91
CA MET A 1 17.20 -13.55 -2.91
C MET A 1 16.56 -12.19 -3.21
N SER A 2 15.40 -11.88 -2.64
CA SER A 2 14.91 -10.49 -2.68
C SER A 2 15.71 -9.75 -1.62
N SER A 3 16.60 -8.84 -2.02
CA SER A 3 17.22 -7.94 -1.06
C SER A 3 16.08 -7.10 -0.48
N GLY A 4 15.79 -7.26 0.80
CA GLY A 4 14.78 -6.46 1.53
C GLY A 4 15.17 -4.98 1.67
N ALA A 5 15.67 -4.38 0.59
CA ALA A 5 15.91 -2.96 0.50
C ALA A 5 14.55 -2.25 0.47
N ALA A 6 14.35 -1.34 1.42
CA ALA A 6 13.20 -0.45 1.38
C ALA A 6 13.27 0.37 0.07
N ALA A 7 12.27 0.23 -0.78
CA ALA A 7 12.10 1.08 -1.96
C ALA A 7 11.29 2.31 -1.55
N ALA A 8 11.76 3.49 -1.97
CA ALA A 8 11.09 4.76 -1.72
C ALA A 8 10.52 5.31 -3.02
N TYR A 9 9.26 5.70 -3.00
CA TYR A 9 8.52 6.23 -4.13
C TYR A 9 7.88 7.56 -3.75
N ASN A 10 7.70 8.44 -4.73
CA ASN A 10 7.07 9.74 -4.52
C ASN A 10 5.92 9.94 -5.52
N VAL A 11 4.78 10.38 -5.03
CA VAL A 11 3.62 10.72 -5.87
C VAL A 11 2.91 11.94 -5.29
N ASN A 12 2.56 12.88 -6.15
CA ASN A 12 1.70 14.01 -5.80
C ASN A 12 0.25 13.69 -6.19
N VAL A 13 -0.65 13.83 -5.22
CA VAL A 13 -2.10 13.64 -5.40
C VAL A 13 -2.88 14.86 -4.90
N PRO A 14 -4.09 15.13 -5.43
CA PRO A 14 -4.98 16.12 -4.85
C PRO A 14 -5.25 15.86 -3.36
N LYS A 15 -5.44 16.93 -2.58
CA LYS A 15 -5.86 16.81 -1.19
C LYS A 15 -7.19 16.07 -1.09
N GLY A 16 -7.27 15.09 -0.21
CA GLY A 16 -8.47 14.27 -0.01
C GLY A 16 -8.56 13.04 -0.92
N SER A 17 -7.59 12.80 -1.81
CA SER A 17 -7.48 11.53 -2.50
C SER A 17 -7.31 10.37 -1.51
N SER A 18 -7.89 9.22 -1.85
CA SER A 18 -7.68 7.97 -1.14
C SER A 18 -6.26 7.45 -1.31
N LEU A 19 -5.81 6.59 -0.39
CA LEU A 19 -4.56 5.85 -0.58
C LEU A 19 -4.60 5.00 -1.86
N LEU A 20 -5.73 4.37 -2.18
CA LEU A 20 -5.88 3.58 -3.40
C LEU A 20 -5.63 4.41 -4.66
N GLU A 21 -6.23 5.61 -4.77
CA GLU A 21 -5.99 6.52 -5.90
C GLU A 21 -4.51 6.93 -6.00
N ALA A 22 -3.83 7.11 -4.87
CA ALA A 22 -2.40 7.42 -4.85
C ALA A 22 -1.56 6.24 -5.36
N LEU A 23 -1.88 5.01 -4.96
CA LEU A 23 -1.20 3.79 -5.44
C LEU A 23 -1.46 3.56 -6.94
N ASP A 24 -2.70 3.74 -7.40
CA ASP A 24 -3.06 3.66 -8.82
C ASP A 24 -2.29 4.69 -9.66
N LEU A 25 -2.16 5.92 -9.14
CA LEU A 25 -1.39 6.96 -9.81
C LEU A 25 0.12 6.65 -9.82
N LEU A 26 0.64 6.12 -8.72
CA LEU A 26 2.04 5.76 -8.60
C LEU A 26 2.41 4.62 -9.55
N GLN A 27 1.61 3.55 -9.61
CA GLN A 27 1.83 2.42 -10.54
C GLN A 27 1.82 2.85 -12.02
N LYS A 28 1.02 3.87 -12.38
CA LYS A 28 1.00 4.43 -13.74
C LYS A 28 2.23 5.28 -14.06
N LYS A 29 2.85 5.91 -13.07
CA LYS A 29 3.94 6.88 -13.23
C LYS A 29 5.32 6.28 -13.03
N ASP A 30 5.43 5.29 -12.16
CA ASP A 30 6.70 4.68 -11.77
C ASP A 30 6.69 3.20 -12.11
N VAL A 31 7.46 2.82 -13.13
CA VAL A 31 7.58 1.43 -13.60
C VAL A 31 8.17 0.49 -12.54
N GLY A 32 8.83 1.04 -11.51
CA GLY A 32 9.37 0.28 -10.39
C GLY A 32 8.33 -0.10 -9.34
N PHE A 33 7.19 0.59 -9.30
CA PHE A 33 6.12 0.32 -8.34
C PHE A 33 4.97 -0.44 -8.99
N THR A 34 4.70 -1.65 -8.50
CA THR A 34 3.52 -2.42 -8.89
C THR A 34 2.75 -2.88 -7.66
N PHE A 35 1.44 -2.98 -7.80
CA PHE A 35 0.60 -3.60 -6.78
C PHE A 35 -0.60 -4.30 -7.43
N GLU A 36 -1.17 -5.24 -6.68
CA GLU A 36 -2.45 -5.86 -6.98
C GLU A 36 -3.36 -5.78 -5.75
N LYS A 37 -4.66 -5.83 -6.00
CA LYS A 37 -5.69 -5.77 -4.97
C LYS A 37 -6.76 -6.82 -5.20
N GLU A 38 -7.32 -7.31 -4.10
CA GLU A 38 -8.46 -8.19 -4.10
C GLU A 38 -9.64 -7.54 -3.38
N SER A 39 -10.86 -7.89 -3.79
CA SER A 39 -12.09 -7.40 -3.16
C SER A 39 -12.39 -8.18 -1.88
N SER A 40 -12.93 -7.49 -0.87
CA SER A 40 -13.48 -8.11 0.35
C SER A 40 -14.79 -7.43 0.76
N LEU A 41 -15.44 -7.98 1.79
CA LEU A 41 -16.64 -7.37 2.40
C LEU A 41 -16.40 -5.97 2.98
N TRP A 42 -15.14 -5.63 3.27
CA TRP A 42 -14.72 -4.34 3.82
C TRP A 42 -14.09 -3.42 2.77
N GLY A 43 -14.22 -3.78 1.49
CA GLY A 43 -13.56 -3.08 0.38
C GLY A 43 -12.26 -3.77 -0.07
N PRO A 44 -11.51 -3.14 -0.99
CA PRO A 44 -10.31 -3.73 -1.55
C PRO A 44 -9.16 -3.73 -0.53
N TYR A 45 -8.33 -4.77 -0.57
CA TYR A 45 -7.09 -4.87 0.19
C TYR A 45 -5.93 -5.20 -0.74
N LEU A 46 -4.71 -4.84 -0.34
CA LEU A 46 -3.51 -5.15 -1.12
C LEU A 46 -3.20 -6.65 -1.03
N SER A 47 -3.12 -7.32 -2.17
CA SER A 47 -2.75 -8.74 -2.26
C SER A 47 -1.30 -8.91 -2.70
N MET A 48 -0.75 -7.97 -3.49
CA MET A 48 0.63 -8.01 -3.96
C MET A 48 1.22 -6.60 -4.03
N VAL A 49 2.51 -6.46 -3.71
CA VAL A 49 3.29 -5.24 -3.96
C VAL A 49 4.66 -5.64 -4.48
N ASN A 50 5.10 -5.04 -5.59
CA ASN A 50 6.37 -5.30 -6.27
C ASN A 50 6.67 -6.79 -6.49
N GLY A 51 5.64 -7.56 -6.88
CA GLY A 51 5.74 -9.01 -7.10
C GLY A 51 5.72 -9.86 -5.83
N GLU A 52 5.73 -9.27 -4.63
CA GLU A 52 5.60 -10.01 -3.38
C GLU A 52 4.13 -10.17 -3.00
N GLN A 53 3.67 -11.41 -2.87
CA GLN A 53 2.28 -11.72 -2.53
C GLN A 53 2.09 -11.86 -1.01
N ALA A 54 1.00 -11.27 -0.50
CA ALA A 54 0.45 -11.62 0.80
C ALA A 54 -0.04 -13.07 0.74
N ARG A 55 0.46 -13.92 1.64
CA ARG A 55 0.13 -15.34 1.66
C ARG A 55 -0.57 -15.66 2.96
N GLN A 56 -1.89 -15.87 2.87
CA GLN A 56 -2.70 -16.23 4.03
C GLN A 56 -2.21 -17.53 4.68
N SER A 57 -1.79 -18.53 3.89
CA SER A 57 -1.20 -19.77 4.40
C SER A 57 0.02 -19.53 5.29
N ASP A 58 0.82 -18.51 4.94
CA ASP A 58 2.07 -18.16 5.62
C ASP A 58 1.82 -17.08 6.69
N ARG A 59 0.56 -16.78 6.99
CA ARG A 59 0.16 -15.73 7.92
C ARG A 59 0.67 -14.34 7.53
N ARG A 60 0.97 -14.10 6.24
CA ARG A 60 1.58 -12.85 5.74
C ARG A 60 0.56 -11.91 5.13
N TYR A 61 0.65 -10.63 5.48
CA TYR A 61 -0.20 -9.58 4.97
C TYR A 61 0.56 -8.25 4.81
N TRP A 62 -0.04 -7.32 4.06
CA TRP A 62 0.47 -5.96 3.91
C TRP A 62 -0.06 -5.08 5.03
N HIS A 63 0.81 -4.77 5.99
CA HIS A 63 0.54 -3.79 7.03
C HIS A 63 0.77 -2.37 6.50
N LEU A 64 -0.19 -1.49 6.76
CA LEU A 64 -0.19 -0.11 6.29
C LEU A 64 -0.08 0.85 7.48
N SER A 65 0.80 1.84 7.38
CA SER A 65 0.91 2.92 8.35
C SER A 65 1.16 4.26 7.67
N SER A 66 0.73 5.34 8.33
CA SER A 66 1.07 6.71 7.97
C SER A 66 1.96 7.32 9.05
N ASP A 67 3.13 7.81 8.66
CA ASP A 67 4.13 8.39 9.56
C ASP A 67 4.41 7.52 10.81
N GLY A 68 4.46 6.20 10.59
CA GLY A 68 4.70 5.20 11.64
C GLY A 68 3.47 4.78 12.44
N THR A 69 2.32 5.42 12.25
CA THR A 69 1.06 5.06 12.92
C THR A 69 0.22 4.13 12.03
N SER A 70 -0.12 2.95 12.54
CA SER A 70 -0.96 1.97 11.82
C SER A 70 -2.27 2.59 11.35
N LEU A 71 -2.65 2.32 10.10
CA LEU A 71 -3.95 2.75 9.58
C LEU A 71 -5.07 1.93 10.22
N THR A 72 -6.20 2.60 10.47
CA THR A 72 -7.43 1.97 10.97
C THR A 72 -8.47 1.75 9.87
N GLU A 73 -8.30 2.43 8.74
CA GLU A 73 -9.18 2.34 7.57
C GLU A 73 -8.54 1.54 6.41
N GLY A 74 -9.38 1.06 5.49
CA GLY A 74 -8.92 0.45 4.25
C GLY A 74 -8.32 1.46 3.25
N VAL A 75 -7.63 0.96 2.22
CA VAL A 75 -6.94 1.79 1.22
C VAL A 75 -7.88 2.72 0.43
N SER A 76 -9.15 2.35 0.26
CA SER A 76 -10.15 3.21 -0.39
C SER A 76 -10.65 4.36 0.49
N ASP A 77 -10.64 4.13 1.81
CA ASP A 77 -11.29 5.01 2.79
C ASP A 77 -10.30 5.99 3.40
N PHE A 78 -9.06 5.57 3.65
CA PHE A 78 -8.01 6.44 4.18
C PHE A 78 -7.70 7.59 3.21
N LYS A 79 -7.86 8.84 3.68
CA LYS A 79 -7.68 10.05 2.87
C LYS A 79 -6.36 10.77 3.17
N ILE A 80 -5.64 11.12 2.11
CA ILE A 80 -4.39 11.89 2.20
C ILE A 80 -4.74 13.38 2.31
N GLN A 81 -4.57 13.93 3.52
CA GLN A 81 -4.89 15.33 3.81
C GLN A 81 -3.69 16.28 3.68
N VAL A 82 -2.50 15.74 3.95
CA VAL A 82 -1.22 16.46 3.98
C VAL A 82 -0.12 15.54 3.44
N ALA A 83 1.06 16.10 3.17
CA ALA A 83 2.24 15.31 2.87
C ALA A 83 2.58 14.42 4.06
N GLN A 84 2.75 13.12 3.81
CA GLN A 84 2.99 12.09 4.82
C GLN A 84 3.68 10.89 4.17
N THR A 85 4.32 10.06 4.97
CA THR A 85 4.96 8.83 4.52
C THR A 85 4.05 7.65 4.76
N ILE A 86 3.59 7.02 3.68
CA ILE A 86 2.87 5.75 3.77
C ILE A 86 3.87 4.60 3.71
N THR A 87 3.88 3.78 4.76
CA THR A 87 4.68 2.56 4.78
C THR A 87 3.79 1.36 4.46
N ILE A 88 4.23 0.56 3.49
CA ILE A 88 3.59 -0.70 3.11
C ILE A 88 4.57 -1.83 3.44
N LYS A 89 4.28 -2.61 4.48
CA LYS A 89 5.20 -3.61 5.02
C LYS A 89 4.59 -5.00 4.97
N ASN A 90 5.25 -5.94 4.30
CA ASN A 90 4.87 -7.34 4.39
C ASN A 90 5.28 -7.86 5.77
N THR A 91 4.32 -8.31 6.56
CA THR A 91 4.55 -8.79 7.92
C THR A 91 3.70 -10.01 8.21
N THR A 92 4.09 -10.76 9.24
CA THR A 92 3.29 -11.86 9.79
C THR A 92 2.45 -11.40 10.98
N TYR A 93 1.39 -12.15 11.29
CA TYR A 93 0.68 -12.09 12.57
C TYR A 93 1.07 -13.24 13.50
#